data_AF-I5BAH2-F1
#
_entry.id   AF-I5BAH2-F1
#
_cell.length_a   1.000
_cell.length_b   1.000
_cell.length_c   1.000
_cell.angle_alpha   90.00
_cell.angle_beta   90.00
_cell.angle_gamma   90.00
#
_symmetry.space_group_name_H-M   'P 1'
#
loop_
_entity.id
_entity.type
_entity.pdbx_description
1 polymer ?
#
loop_
_entity_poly.entity_id
_entity_poly.type
_entity_poly.pdbx_seq_one_letter_code
_entity_poly.pdbx_strand_id
1 'polypeptide(L)'
;MNGGFVSDTLSTLKKELEKLISQVGSSIPNDEPFGNAHNNWSFPGLTRVELMEDAQSVLDSITDHDEANLGEAESRLQDYIRRLQHLRQTTVGNIWGNANQGVAAYVLTLNGLRNALKPILKSDDGSDASKALRQLKTRITSMEARLRDLEPRTGSLGEMVDQIENAYDAADRLPETMESLAEYRQKISDIERAVSKDHAHIETLRETAEANEKNLISLKENAEGILARCETAYSAATSVGLAAAFSERSDSLSGSIKYWVGGLLIALVAACGLGIYRIVELSDIIKTAPPVTVALNVLISVFAVGAPVWFAWLATKQIGQRFRLAEDYAFKASVSRAYEGYSREAARVDKELEARLLASALNRLDELPLRVVETHSHGSPLHELASSKIVLQAIKTIPGFADEVKNLATQTLATAGTVAVAATKIRSKKKAVDDTPIEEAAE
;
A
#
# COMPACT_ATOMS: atom_id res chain seq x y z
N MET A 1 -80.43 110.26 -6.80
CA MET A 1 -81.65 109.48 -6.50
C MET A 1 -81.61 108.22 -7.34
N ASN A 2 -81.13 107.11 -6.79
CA ASN A 2 -81.27 105.75 -7.36
C ASN A 2 -80.99 104.64 -6.32
N GLY A 3 -80.93 104.98 -5.03
CA GLY A 3 -80.70 104.03 -3.93
C GLY A 3 -81.97 103.34 -3.42
N GLY A 4 -83.11 103.50 -4.12
CA GLY A 4 -84.41 102.96 -3.70
C GLY A 4 -84.84 101.66 -4.39
N PHE A 5 -84.16 101.23 -5.46
CA PHE A 5 -84.54 100.04 -6.25
C PHE A 5 -83.70 98.78 -5.91
N VAL A 6 -82.48 98.98 -5.41
CA VAL A 6 -81.49 97.90 -5.14
C VAL A 6 -81.95 96.97 -4.01
N SER A 7 -82.57 97.51 -2.96
CA SER A 7 -83.08 96.73 -1.81
C SER A 7 -84.33 95.88 -2.14
N ASP A 8 -85.09 96.26 -3.17
CA ASP A 8 -86.34 95.59 -3.53
C ASP A 8 -86.11 94.28 -4.31
N THR A 9 -85.04 94.22 -5.12
CA THR A 9 -84.74 93.06 -5.97
C THR A 9 -84.32 91.82 -5.16
N LEU A 10 -83.42 91.97 -4.18
CA LEU A 10 -83.00 90.86 -3.31
C LEU A 10 -84.16 90.39 -2.41
N SER A 11 -84.90 91.33 -1.82
CA SER A 11 -86.10 91.02 -1.01
C SER A 11 -87.15 90.25 -1.80
N THR A 12 -87.37 90.62 -3.07
CA THR A 12 -88.30 89.91 -3.96
C THR A 12 -87.78 88.52 -4.34
N LEU A 13 -86.49 88.37 -4.62
CA LEU A 13 -85.87 87.06 -4.88
C LEU A 13 -85.99 86.12 -3.67
N LYS A 14 -85.76 86.61 -2.44
CA LYS A 14 -85.95 85.84 -1.20
C LYS A 14 -87.37 85.29 -1.10
N LYS A 15 -88.38 86.17 -1.26
CA LYS A 15 -89.79 85.78 -1.23
C LYS A 15 -90.15 84.76 -2.31
N GLU A 16 -89.60 84.89 -3.52
CA GLU A 16 -89.85 83.92 -4.59
C GLU A 16 -89.16 82.57 -4.33
N LEU A 17 -87.97 82.55 -3.71
CA LEU A 17 -87.29 81.32 -3.27
C LEU A 17 -88.04 80.63 -2.12
N GLU A 18 -88.52 81.35 -1.11
CA GLU A 18 -89.34 80.79 -0.02
C GLU A 18 -90.63 80.14 -0.56
N LYS A 19 -91.30 80.81 -1.50
CA LYS A 19 -92.47 80.26 -2.19
C LYS A 19 -92.10 79.06 -3.05
N LEU A 20 -90.93 79.06 -3.68
CA LEU A 20 -90.45 77.93 -4.47
C LEU A 20 -90.22 76.70 -3.58
N ILE A 21 -89.52 76.86 -2.45
CA ILE A 21 -89.27 75.80 -1.46
C ILE A 21 -90.59 75.22 -0.95
N SER A 22 -91.55 76.09 -0.60
CA SER A 22 -92.88 75.68 -0.15
C SER A 22 -93.64 74.90 -1.24
N GLN A 23 -93.53 75.32 -2.50
CA GLN A 23 -94.19 74.62 -3.61
C GLN A 23 -93.54 73.27 -3.92
N VAL A 24 -92.22 73.15 -3.84
CA VAL A 24 -91.52 71.85 -3.96
C VAL A 24 -91.97 70.91 -2.85
N GLY A 25 -92.06 71.39 -1.61
CA GLY A 25 -92.50 70.59 -0.47
C GLY A 25 -93.94 70.06 -0.58
N SER A 26 -94.82 70.76 -1.29
CA SER A 26 -96.24 70.41 -1.46
C SER A 26 -96.56 69.68 -2.77
N SER A 27 -95.80 69.90 -3.83
CA SER A 27 -96.08 69.32 -5.17
C SER A 27 -95.53 67.91 -5.35
N ILE A 28 -94.57 67.50 -4.50
CA ILE A 28 -93.92 66.19 -4.57
C ILE A 28 -94.41 65.35 -3.37
N PRO A 29 -95.01 64.16 -3.61
CA PRO A 29 -95.79 63.44 -2.60
C PRO A 29 -94.96 62.67 -1.56
N ASN A 30 -93.74 62.25 -1.88
CA ASN A 30 -92.85 61.54 -0.95
C ASN A 30 -91.39 62.01 -1.10
N ASP A 31 -90.53 61.56 -0.21
CA ASP A 31 -89.10 61.93 -0.19
C ASP A 31 -88.19 60.84 -0.76
N GLU A 32 -88.74 59.93 -1.57
CA GLU A 32 -87.92 58.91 -2.23
C GLU A 32 -87.17 59.53 -3.42
N PRO A 33 -85.95 59.05 -3.74
CA PRO A 33 -85.24 59.48 -4.94
C PRO A 33 -86.09 59.26 -6.20
N PHE A 34 -86.20 60.26 -7.08
CA PHE A 34 -87.14 60.19 -8.23
C PHE A 34 -86.92 58.95 -9.12
N GLY A 35 -85.67 58.57 -9.36
CA GLY A 35 -85.31 57.35 -10.09
C GLY A 35 -85.85 56.06 -9.45
N ASN A 36 -85.82 56.00 -8.12
CA ASN A 36 -86.30 54.85 -7.35
C ASN A 36 -87.83 54.82 -7.30
N ALA A 37 -88.47 55.97 -7.01
CA ALA A 37 -89.93 56.08 -6.90
C ALA A 37 -90.66 55.72 -8.21
N HIS A 38 -90.04 56.00 -9.35
CA HIS A 38 -90.61 55.73 -10.68
C HIS A 38 -90.01 54.49 -11.38
N ASN A 39 -89.05 53.82 -10.75
CA ASN A 39 -88.25 52.76 -11.37
C ASN A 39 -87.74 53.14 -12.78
N ASN A 40 -87.23 54.36 -12.91
CA ASN A 40 -86.83 54.97 -14.18
C ASN A 40 -85.39 55.49 -14.10
N TRP A 41 -84.47 54.81 -14.79
CA TRP A 41 -83.04 55.16 -14.79
C TRP A 41 -82.74 56.58 -15.31
N SER A 42 -83.62 57.16 -16.12
CA SER A 42 -83.45 58.51 -16.65
C SER A 42 -83.84 59.60 -15.64
N PHE A 43 -84.49 59.24 -14.54
CA PHE A 43 -84.86 60.19 -13.49
C PHE A 43 -83.70 60.33 -12.50
N PRO A 44 -83.42 61.55 -12.02
CA PRO A 44 -82.30 61.78 -11.11
C PRO A 44 -82.52 61.08 -9.77
N GLY A 45 -81.43 60.66 -9.14
CA GLY A 45 -81.42 60.10 -7.78
C GLY A 45 -81.54 61.15 -6.68
N LEU A 46 -82.20 62.28 -6.93
CA LEU A 46 -82.41 63.35 -5.96
C LEU A 46 -83.75 63.17 -5.25
N THR A 47 -83.83 63.63 -4.01
CA THR A 47 -85.02 63.60 -3.16
C THR A 47 -85.72 64.96 -3.13
N ARG A 48 -86.94 65.00 -2.55
CA ARG A 48 -87.69 66.25 -2.36
C ARG A 48 -86.94 67.18 -1.40
N VAL A 49 -86.37 66.64 -0.32
CA VAL A 49 -85.59 67.40 0.67
C VAL A 49 -84.35 68.01 0.02
N GLU A 50 -83.59 67.26 -0.78
CA GLU A 50 -82.39 67.80 -1.45
C GLU A 50 -82.71 68.93 -2.43
N LEU A 51 -83.86 68.89 -3.13
CA LEU A 51 -84.30 70.02 -3.96
C LEU A 51 -84.66 71.24 -3.12
N MET A 52 -85.28 71.04 -1.95
CA MET A 52 -85.59 72.13 -1.02
C MET A 52 -84.32 72.73 -0.42
N GLU A 53 -83.36 71.91 -0.03
CA GLU A 53 -82.04 72.33 0.47
C GLU A 53 -81.26 73.11 -0.60
N ASP A 54 -81.36 72.72 -1.87
CA ASP A 54 -80.74 73.44 -2.99
C ASP A 54 -81.25 74.89 -3.08
N ALA A 55 -82.58 75.09 -3.06
CA ALA A 55 -83.15 76.44 -3.04
C ALA A 55 -82.88 77.18 -1.71
N GLN A 56 -82.88 76.47 -0.59
CA GLN A 56 -82.59 77.05 0.73
C GLN A 56 -81.16 77.60 0.80
N SER A 57 -80.18 76.86 0.27
CA SER A 57 -78.78 77.33 0.21
C SER A 57 -78.64 78.64 -0.59
N VAL A 58 -79.42 78.82 -1.65
CA VAL A 58 -79.44 80.10 -2.41
C VAL A 58 -80.11 81.20 -1.59
N LEU A 59 -81.20 80.89 -0.89
CA LEU A 59 -81.88 81.82 0.00
C LEU A 59 -80.97 82.28 1.14
N ASP A 60 -80.25 81.37 1.78
CA ASP A 60 -79.30 81.65 2.86
C ASP A 60 -78.16 82.56 2.35
N SER A 61 -77.63 82.25 1.15
CA SER A 61 -76.59 83.09 0.52
C SER A 61 -77.05 84.53 0.24
N ILE A 62 -78.34 84.75 -0.01
CA ILE A 62 -78.89 86.12 -0.18
C ILE A 62 -79.19 86.73 1.20
N THR A 63 -79.55 85.91 2.19
CA THR A 63 -79.86 86.35 3.56
C THR A 63 -78.63 86.88 4.29
N ASP A 64 -77.50 86.20 4.13
CA ASP A 64 -76.23 86.60 4.73
C ASP A 64 -75.64 87.90 4.15
N HIS A 65 -76.21 88.41 3.04
CA HIS A 65 -75.70 89.54 2.28
C HIS A 65 -76.80 90.56 1.89
N ASP A 66 -77.75 90.84 2.80
CA ASP A 66 -78.95 91.67 2.55
C ASP A 66 -78.67 93.15 2.21
N GLU A 67 -77.46 93.64 2.49
CA GLU A 67 -77.05 95.03 2.25
C GLU A 67 -76.13 95.20 1.02
N ALA A 68 -75.97 94.16 0.20
CA ALA A 68 -75.00 94.17 -0.88
C ALA A 68 -75.41 95.08 -2.06
N ASN A 69 -74.47 95.90 -2.54
CA ASN A 69 -74.67 96.76 -3.71
C ASN A 69 -74.68 95.92 -5.00
N LEU A 70 -75.83 95.89 -5.70
CA LEU A 70 -76.05 94.99 -6.83
C LEU A 70 -75.32 95.37 -8.12
N GLY A 71 -74.89 96.63 -8.27
CA GLY A 71 -74.08 97.10 -9.41
C GLY A 71 -74.59 96.62 -10.78
N GLU A 72 -73.67 96.11 -11.61
CA GLU A 72 -73.98 95.60 -12.96
C GLU A 72 -74.80 94.28 -12.96
N ALA A 73 -74.90 93.60 -11.82
CA ALA A 73 -75.62 92.34 -11.69
C ALA A 73 -77.13 92.51 -11.42
N GLU A 74 -77.58 93.74 -11.09
CA GLU A 74 -78.99 94.04 -10.77
C GLU A 74 -79.96 93.64 -11.88
N SER A 75 -79.69 94.03 -13.13
CA SER A 75 -80.54 93.71 -14.30
C SER A 75 -80.69 92.19 -14.50
N ARG A 76 -79.60 91.44 -14.30
CA ARG A 76 -79.59 89.98 -14.41
C ARG A 76 -80.36 89.32 -13.27
N LEU A 77 -80.27 89.84 -12.05
CA LEU A 77 -80.97 89.32 -10.88
C LEU A 77 -82.46 89.64 -10.89
N GLN A 78 -82.85 90.82 -11.37
CA GLN A 78 -84.26 91.16 -11.59
C GLN A 78 -84.92 90.21 -12.59
N ASP A 79 -84.19 89.83 -13.64
CA ASP A 79 -84.63 88.81 -14.60
C ASP A 79 -84.85 87.43 -13.98
N TYR A 80 -84.11 87.09 -12.91
CA TYR A 80 -84.31 85.83 -12.18
C TYR A 80 -85.62 85.78 -11.41
N ILE A 81 -86.26 86.92 -11.09
CA ILE A 81 -87.58 86.92 -10.43
C ILE A 81 -88.61 86.24 -11.34
N ARG A 82 -88.71 86.63 -12.62
CA ARG A 82 -89.64 85.99 -13.56
C ARG A 82 -89.26 84.55 -13.89
N ARG A 83 -87.96 84.20 -13.86
CA ARG A 83 -87.48 82.82 -14.06
C ARG A 83 -87.88 81.91 -12.89
N LEU A 84 -87.73 82.38 -11.65
CA LEU A 84 -88.17 81.65 -10.46
C LEU A 84 -89.69 81.51 -10.43
N GLN A 85 -90.44 82.54 -10.83
CA GLN A 85 -91.90 82.45 -10.96
C GLN A 85 -92.32 81.40 -11.99
N HIS A 86 -91.67 81.36 -13.16
CA HIS A 86 -91.95 80.35 -14.18
C HIS A 86 -91.60 78.94 -13.69
N LEU A 87 -90.45 78.79 -13.05
CA LEU A 87 -89.99 77.54 -12.49
C LEU A 87 -90.95 77.04 -11.40
N ARG A 88 -91.41 77.93 -10.53
CA ARG A 88 -92.43 77.65 -9.52
C ARG A 88 -93.76 77.23 -10.16
N GLN A 89 -94.32 78.05 -11.05
CA GLN A 89 -95.69 77.87 -11.56
C GLN A 89 -95.82 76.72 -12.56
N THR A 90 -94.78 76.46 -13.37
CA THR A 90 -94.83 75.52 -14.49
C THR A 90 -93.96 74.29 -14.23
N THR A 91 -92.72 74.47 -13.77
CA THR A 91 -91.76 73.37 -13.67
C THR A 91 -92.05 72.49 -12.46
N VAL A 92 -92.24 73.06 -11.27
CA VAL A 92 -92.35 72.28 -10.02
C VAL A 92 -93.51 71.29 -10.04
N GLY A 93 -94.70 71.69 -10.52
CA GLY A 93 -95.85 70.78 -10.60
C GLY A 93 -95.65 69.60 -11.54
N ASN A 94 -94.75 69.73 -12.52
CA ASN A 94 -94.43 68.69 -13.49
C ASN A 94 -93.25 67.79 -13.06
N ILE A 95 -92.55 68.11 -11.97
CA ILE A 95 -91.36 67.36 -11.52
C ILE A 95 -91.71 65.90 -11.23
N TRP A 96 -92.82 65.63 -10.53
CA TRP A 96 -93.15 64.26 -10.14
C TRP A 96 -93.35 63.36 -11.37
N GLY A 97 -94.18 63.78 -12.32
CA GLY A 97 -94.47 62.99 -13.52
C GLY A 97 -93.35 62.99 -14.58
N ASN A 98 -92.46 63.99 -14.59
CA ASN A 98 -91.43 64.17 -15.61
C ASN A 98 -90.06 64.58 -15.00
N ALA A 99 -89.56 63.82 -14.02
CA ALA A 99 -88.44 64.26 -13.19
C ALA A 99 -87.15 64.52 -13.97
N ASN A 100 -86.86 63.77 -15.05
CA ASN A 100 -85.68 64.00 -15.88
C ASN A 100 -85.60 65.46 -16.38
N GLN A 101 -86.68 65.99 -16.97
CA GLN A 101 -86.71 67.36 -17.47
C GLN A 101 -86.99 68.38 -16.36
N GLY A 102 -87.88 68.04 -15.43
CA GLY A 102 -88.30 68.94 -14.35
C GLY A 102 -87.16 69.27 -13.38
N VAL A 103 -86.43 68.26 -12.92
CA VAL A 103 -85.30 68.44 -11.99
C VAL A 103 -84.11 69.09 -12.68
N ALA A 104 -83.81 68.73 -13.93
CA ALA A 104 -82.74 69.38 -14.68
C ALA A 104 -83.02 70.87 -14.87
N ALA A 105 -84.24 71.25 -15.27
CA ALA A 105 -84.64 72.65 -15.39
C ALA A 105 -84.59 73.38 -14.04
N TYR A 106 -84.97 72.71 -12.95
CA TYR A 106 -84.91 73.23 -11.58
C TYR A 106 -83.47 73.57 -11.16
N VAL A 107 -82.59 72.57 -11.16
CA VAL A 107 -81.20 72.67 -10.70
C VAL A 107 -80.39 73.62 -11.57
N LEU A 108 -80.55 73.57 -12.90
CA LEU A 108 -79.81 74.46 -13.80
C LEU A 108 -80.20 75.93 -13.62
N THR A 109 -81.46 76.22 -13.31
CA THR A 109 -81.92 77.59 -13.08
C THR A 109 -81.39 78.12 -11.73
N LEU A 110 -81.40 77.31 -10.67
CA LEU A 110 -80.83 77.69 -9.38
C LEU A 110 -79.32 77.87 -9.44
N ASN A 111 -78.59 77.00 -10.15
CA ASN A 111 -77.16 77.18 -10.41
C ASN A 111 -76.87 78.44 -11.24
N GLY A 112 -77.74 78.78 -12.18
CA GLY A 112 -77.69 80.05 -12.90
C GLY A 112 -77.81 81.25 -11.96
N LEU A 113 -78.72 81.20 -10.99
CA LEU A 113 -78.93 82.24 -9.99
C LEU A 113 -77.71 82.37 -9.06
N ARG A 114 -77.16 81.25 -8.55
CA ARG A 114 -75.91 81.24 -7.77
C ARG A 114 -74.78 81.93 -8.50
N ASN A 115 -74.60 81.63 -9.78
CA ASN A 115 -73.55 82.24 -10.59
C ASN A 115 -73.77 83.75 -10.82
N ALA A 116 -75.03 84.21 -10.84
CA ALA A 116 -75.34 85.64 -10.90
C ALA A 116 -75.10 86.36 -9.58
N LEU A 117 -75.21 85.66 -8.44
CA LEU A 117 -74.94 86.19 -7.10
C LEU A 117 -73.44 86.25 -6.75
N LYS A 118 -72.61 85.35 -7.31
CA LYS A 118 -71.15 85.27 -7.04
C LYS A 118 -70.38 86.61 -7.04
N PRO A 119 -70.59 87.54 -7.99
CA PRO A 119 -69.86 88.81 -8.01
C PRO A 119 -70.23 89.74 -6.85
N ILE A 120 -71.45 89.64 -6.34
CA ILE A 120 -72.01 90.47 -5.26
C ILE A 120 -71.62 89.90 -3.88
N LEU A 121 -71.44 88.58 -3.80
CA LEU A 121 -70.99 87.86 -2.61
C LEU A 121 -69.49 88.06 -2.28
N LYS A 122 -68.77 88.91 -3.03
CA LYS A 122 -67.40 89.31 -2.68
C LYS A 122 -67.43 90.62 -1.92
N SER A 123 -67.39 90.54 -0.59
CA SER A 123 -67.07 91.69 0.28
C SER A 123 -65.94 91.30 1.22
N ASP A 124 -64.79 91.92 0.93
CA ASP A 124 -63.76 92.47 1.80
C ASP A 124 -63.58 91.88 3.22
N ASP A 125 -62.51 91.11 3.43
CA ASP A 125 -61.90 90.94 4.76
C ASP A 125 -60.39 90.62 4.63
N GLY A 126 -59.62 91.64 4.21
CA GLY A 126 -58.18 91.57 3.96
C GLY A 126 -57.26 91.56 5.19
N SER A 127 -57.78 91.37 6.41
CA SER A 127 -56.99 91.55 7.64
C SER A 127 -56.66 90.27 8.41
N ASP A 128 -57.48 89.20 8.34
CA ASP A 128 -57.28 87.99 9.17
C ASP A 128 -56.60 86.81 8.47
N ALA A 129 -56.60 86.78 7.13
CA ALA A 129 -55.95 85.72 6.36
C ALA A 129 -54.43 85.65 6.60
N SER A 130 -53.76 86.76 6.91
CA SER A 130 -52.31 86.82 7.12
C SER A 130 -51.86 86.30 8.49
N LYS A 131 -52.70 86.43 9.54
CA LYS A 131 -52.47 85.81 10.84
C LYS A 131 -52.79 84.31 10.82
N ALA A 132 -53.87 83.92 10.15
CA ALA A 132 -54.21 82.51 9.94
C ALA A 132 -53.14 81.79 9.09
N LEU A 133 -52.60 82.41 8.03
CA LEU A 133 -51.52 81.81 7.22
C LEU A 133 -50.23 81.62 8.02
N ARG A 134 -49.89 82.57 8.91
CA ARG A 134 -48.73 82.41 9.81
C ARG A 134 -48.95 81.27 10.78
N GLN A 135 -50.13 81.18 11.42
CA GLN A 135 -50.45 80.09 12.33
C GLN A 135 -50.55 78.72 11.63
N LEU A 136 -51.09 78.67 10.40
CA LEU A 136 -51.12 77.45 9.58
C LEU A 136 -49.70 77.04 9.18
N LYS A 137 -48.85 78.00 8.81
CA LYS A 137 -47.43 77.74 8.49
C LYS A 137 -46.69 77.20 9.72
N THR A 138 -46.93 77.74 10.91
CA THR A 138 -46.36 77.23 12.17
C THR A 138 -46.91 75.85 12.52
N ARG A 139 -48.20 75.58 12.25
CA ARG A 139 -48.79 74.24 12.43
C ARG A 139 -48.21 73.22 11.45
N ILE A 140 -48.05 73.58 10.17
CA ILE A 140 -47.42 72.73 9.16
C ILE A 140 -45.98 72.42 9.54
N THR A 141 -45.18 73.42 9.95
CA THR A 141 -43.80 73.16 10.41
C THR A 141 -43.75 72.32 11.69
N SER A 142 -44.72 72.48 12.60
CA SER A 142 -44.82 71.61 13.79
C SER A 142 -45.29 70.18 13.46
N MET A 143 -46.14 70.01 12.44
CA MET A 143 -46.56 68.70 11.95
C MET A 143 -45.44 68.01 11.17
N GLU A 144 -44.66 68.74 10.37
CA GLU A 144 -43.43 68.25 9.74
C GLU A 144 -42.38 67.86 10.78
N ALA A 145 -42.18 68.66 11.84
CA ALA A 145 -41.29 68.30 12.94
C ALA A 145 -41.76 67.05 13.69
N ARG A 146 -43.07 66.90 13.92
CA ARG A 146 -43.65 65.70 14.52
C ARG A 146 -43.55 64.47 13.60
N LEU A 147 -43.72 64.63 12.29
CA LEU A 147 -43.51 63.56 11.31
C LEU A 147 -42.04 63.12 11.27
N ARG A 148 -41.11 64.08 11.29
CA ARG A 148 -39.66 63.82 11.33
C ARG A 148 -39.19 63.20 12.66
N ASP A 149 -39.90 63.43 13.77
CA ASP A 149 -39.69 62.76 15.06
C ASP A 149 -40.33 61.35 15.11
N LEU A 150 -41.41 61.13 14.35
CA LEU A 150 -42.07 59.83 14.24
C LEU A 150 -41.31 58.85 13.32
N GLU A 151 -40.62 59.35 12.30
CA GLU A 151 -39.81 58.54 11.36
C GLU A 151 -38.75 57.65 12.03
N PRO A 152 -37.93 58.12 12.99
CA PRO A 152 -37.03 57.24 13.75
C PRO A 152 -37.76 56.31 14.73
N ARG A 153 -38.96 56.69 15.22
CA ARG A 153 -39.77 55.85 16.13
C ARG A 153 -40.50 54.72 15.42
N THR A 154 -40.84 54.89 14.14
CA THR A 154 -41.34 53.79 13.30
C THR A 154 -40.23 52.81 12.93
N GLY A 155 -38.99 53.30 12.75
CA GLY A 155 -37.81 52.45 12.58
C GLY A 155 -37.53 51.62 13.84
N SER A 156 -37.53 52.23 15.03
CA SER A 156 -37.28 51.52 16.28
C SER A 156 -38.39 50.53 16.67
N LEU A 157 -39.64 50.78 16.25
CA LEU A 157 -40.74 49.84 16.44
C LEU A 157 -40.60 48.63 15.51
N GLY A 158 -40.14 48.84 14.26
CA GLY A 158 -39.79 47.75 13.35
C GLY A 158 -38.69 46.87 13.92
N GLU A 159 -37.60 47.46 14.43
CA GLU A 159 -36.52 46.72 15.10
C GLU A 159 -36.99 45.97 16.35
N MET A 160 -37.89 46.55 17.15
CA MET A 160 -38.49 45.86 18.31
C MET A 160 -39.38 44.69 17.89
N VAL A 161 -40.17 44.84 16.84
CA VAL A 161 -41.01 43.76 16.31
C VAL A 161 -40.13 42.64 15.76
N ASP A 162 -39.10 42.97 14.99
CA ASP A 162 -38.13 41.99 14.49
C ASP A 162 -37.42 41.28 15.66
N GLN A 163 -37.05 41.99 16.73
CA GLN A 163 -36.48 41.36 17.92
C GLN A 163 -37.46 40.42 18.63
N ILE A 164 -38.73 40.80 18.73
CA ILE A 164 -39.76 39.97 19.36
C ILE A 164 -40.06 38.74 18.51
N GLU A 165 -40.16 38.88 17.19
CA GLU A 165 -40.36 37.76 16.26
C GLU A 165 -39.17 36.80 16.30
N ASN A 166 -37.94 37.32 16.25
CA ASN A 166 -36.73 36.50 16.36
C ASN A 166 -36.64 35.80 17.72
N ALA A 167 -36.99 36.47 18.82
CA ALA A 167 -36.99 35.87 20.14
C ALA A 167 -38.09 34.81 20.29
N TYR A 168 -39.26 35.04 19.68
CA TYR A 168 -40.37 34.08 19.65
C TYR A 168 -40.01 32.85 18.82
N ASP A 169 -39.48 33.02 17.61
CA ASP A 169 -39.00 31.91 16.77
C ASP A 169 -37.86 31.12 17.44
N ALA A 170 -36.95 31.81 18.13
CA ALA A 170 -35.90 31.15 18.89
C ALA A 170 -36.44 30.38 20.11
N ALA A 171 -37.48 30.91 20.78
CA ALA A 171 -38.13 30.24 21.90
C ALA A 171 -38.99 29.04 21.45
N ASP A 172 -39.64 29.13 20.29
CA ASP A 172 -40.47 28.06 19.72
C ASP A 172 -39.61 26.90 19.18
N ARG A 173 -38.41 27.20 18.65
CA ARG A 173 -37.43 26.19 18.20
C ARG A 173 -36.56 25.62 19.32
N LEU A 174 -36.61 26.19 20.53
CA LEU A 174 -35.79 25.81 21.68
C LEU A 174 -35.99 24.34 22.11
N PRO A 175 -37.23 23.80 22.15
CA PRO A 175 -37.46 22.37 22.43
C PRO A 175 -36.85 21.45 21.37
N GLU A 176 -37.02 21.78 20.09
CA GLU A 176 -36.50 21.01 18.94
C GLU A 176 -34.96 21.03 18.89
N THR A 177 -34.35 22.17 19.24
CA THR A 177 -32.88 22.29 19.38
C THR A 177 -32.36 21.54 20.60
N MET A 178 -33.11 21.44 21.70
CA MET A 178 -32.70 20.69 22.89
C MET A 178 -32.78 19.17 22.68
N GLU A 179 -33.81 18.69 21.98
CA GLU A 179 -33.94 17.28 21.62
C GLU A 179 -32.84 16.85 20.65
N SER A 180 -32.57 17.65 19.61
CA SER A 180 -31.46 17.39 18.70
C SER A 180 -30.09 17.48 19.39
N LEU A 181 -29.87 18.43 20.32
CA LEU A 181 -28.65 18.49 21.15
C LEU A 181 -28.46 17.24 22.02
N ALA A 182 -29.53 16.71 22.61
CA ALA A 182 -29.49 15.47 23.37
C ALA A 182 -29.14 14.27 22.48
N GLU A 183 -29.72 14.20 21.29
CA GLU A 183 -29.42 13.16 20.30
C GLU A 183 -27.96 13.24 19.82
N TYR A 184 -27.44 14.44 19.54
CA TYR A 184 -26.04 14.65 19.19
C TYR A 184 -25.10 14.28 20.33
N ARG A 185 -25.43 14.62 21.59
CA ARG A 185 -24.65 14.17 22.75
C ARG A 185 -24.60 12.65 22.86
N GLN A 186 -25.73 11.97 22.62
CA GLN A 186 -25.79 10.52 22.65
C GLN A 186 -24.91 9.92 21.53
N LYS A 187 -25.02 10.44 20.29
CA LYS A 187 -24.17 10.05 19.17
C LYS A 187 -22.68 10.27 19.45
N ILE A 188 -22.32 11.40 20.07
CA ILE A 188 -20.94 11.68 20.47
C ILE A 188 -20.45 10.66 21.50
N SER A 189 -21.26 10.33 22.51
CA SER A 189 -20.89 9.33 23.52
C SER A 189 -20.71 7.93 22.92
N ASP A 190 -21.57 7.55 21.97
CA ASP A 190 -21.47 6.26 21.28
C ASP A 190 -20.22 6.20 20.38
N ILE A 191 -19.90 7.29 19.68
CA ILE A 191 -18.65 7.43 18.91
C ILE A 191 -17.44 7.35 19.85
N GLU A 192 -17.46 8.04 21.00
CA GLU A 192 -16.37 8.03 21.97
C GLU A 192 -16.10 6.61 22.50
N ARG A 193 -17.16 5.83 22.79
CA ARG A 193 -17.03 4.41 23.15
C ARG A 193 -16.46 3.57 22.01
N ALA A 194 -16.90 3.79 20.77
CA ALA A 194 -16.38 3.08 19.61
C ALA A 194 -14.88 3.38 19.41
N VAL A 195 -14.49 4.65 19.45
CA VAL A 195 -13.09 5.08 19.34
C VAL A 195 -12.24 4.50 20.47
N SER A 196 -12.73 4.47 21.70
CA SER A 196 -12.01 3.86 22.82
C SER A 196 -11.79 2.36 22.63
N LYS A 197 -12.81 1.64 22.13
CA LYS A 197 -12.72 0.22 21.83
C LYS A 197 -11.75 -0.06 20.67
N ASP A 198 -11.83 0.73 19.61
CA ASP A 198 -10.94 0.62 18.45
C ASP A 198 -9.50 0.94 18.85
N HIS A 199 -9.28 1.94 19.71
CA HIS A 199 -7.95 2.24 20.24
C HIS A 199 -7.37 1.07 21.03
N ALA A 200 -8.17 0.41 21.88
CA ALA A 200 -7.74 -0.79 22.59
C ALA A 200 -7.40 -1.94 21.61
N HIS A 201 -8.20 -2.13 20.55
CA HIS A 201 -7.88 -3.10 19.50
C HIS A 201 -6.58 -2.77 18.76
N ILE A 202 -6.35 -1.50 18.43
CA ILE A 202 -5.14 -1.05 17.75
C ILE A 202 -3.90 -1.30 18.63
N GLU A 203 -3.97 -1.02 19.93
CA GLU A 203 -2.86 -1.32 20.85
C GLU A 203 -2.57 -2.82 20.92
N THR A 204 -3.60 -3.68 21.05
CA THR A 204 -3.38 -5.14 21.03
C THR A 204 -2.81 -5.62 19.69
N LEU A 205 -3.26 -5.04 18.58
CA LEU A 205 -2.76 -5.38 17.25
C LEU A 205 -1.29 -4.95 17.10
N ARG A 206 -0.93 -3.79 17.63
CA ARG A 206 0.45 -3.31 17.68
C ARG A 206 1.33 -4.23 18.50
N GLU A 207 0.91 -4.61 19.71
CA GLU A 207 1.67 -5.55 20.55
C GLU A 207 1.88 -6.90 19.84
N THR A 208 0.85 -7.44 19.20
CA THR A 208 0.99 -8.69 18.42
C THR A 208 1.88 -8.54 17.20
N ALA A 209 1.85 -7.38 16.52
CA ALA A 209 2.73 -7.10 15.39
C ALA A 209 4.20 -7.02 15.85
N GLU A 210 4.49 -6.32 16.94
CA GLU A 210 5.83 -6.22 17.52
C GLU A 210 6.33 -7.61 17.99
N ALA A 211 5.46 -8.44 18.58
CA ALA A 211 5.80 -9.81 18.95
C ALA A 211 6.09 -10.69 17.73
N ASN A 212 5.28 -10.58 16.68
CA ASN A 212 5.49 -11.31 15.42
C ASN A 212 6.76 -10.87 14.70
N GLU A 213 7.10 -9.58 14.73
CA GLU A 213 8.35 -9.07 14.16
C GLU A 213 9.57 -9.66 14.90
N LYS A 214 9.55 -9.68 16.24
CA LYS A 214 10.60 -10.35 17.03
C LYS A 214 10.70 -11.83 16.70
N ASN A 215 9.57 -12.53 16.57
CA ASN A 215 9.55 -13.94 16.19
C ASN A 215 10.14 -14.14 14.78
N LEU A 216 9.79 -13.29 13.82
CA LEU A 216 10.33 -13.35 12.45
C LEU A 216 11.84 -13.12 12.42
N ILE A 217 12.34 -12.14 13.18
CA ILE A 217 13.79 -11.90 13.30
C ILE A 217 14.48 -13.14 13.88
N SER A 218 13.96 -13.71 14.98
CA SER A 218 14.54 -14.92 15.57
C SER A 218 14.48 -16.13 14.64
N LEU A 219 13.39 -16.27 13.86
CA LEU A 219 13.22 -17.36 12.91
C LEU A 219 14.19 -17.22 11.74
N LYS A 220 14.41 -15.98 11.27
CA LYS A 220 15.41 -15.67 10.25
C LYS A 220 16.82 -16.03 10.72
N GLU A 221 17.21 -15.60 11.92
CA GLU A 221 18.52 -15.94 12.50
C GLU A 221 18.70 -17.46 12.65
N ASN A 222 17.66 -18.16 13.11
CA ASN A 222 17.67 -19.62 13.21
C ASN A 222 17.80 -20.28 11.84
N ALA A 223 17.07 -19.81 10.82
CA ALA A 223 17.12 -20.33 9.47
C ALA A 223 18.49 -20.10 8.82
N GLU A 224 19.06 -18.90 8.95
CA GLU A 224 20.42 -18.59 8.48
C GLU A 224 21.46 -19.47 9.18
N GLY A 225 21.32 -19.69 10.50
CA GLY A 225 22.16 -20.60 11.26
C GLY A 225 22.05 -22.06 10.80
N ILE A 226 20.84 -22.55 10.53
CA ILE A 226 20.61 -23.90 10.00
C ILE A 226 21.19 -24.03 8.59
N LEU A 227 20.98 -23.05 7.72
CA LEU A 227 21.49 -23.06 6.35
C LEU A 227 23.02 -23.14 6.34
N ALA A 228 23.69 -22.31 7.15
CA ALA A 228 25.14 -22.33 7.30
C ALA A 228 25.64 -23.68 7.82
N ARG A 229 24.94 -24.30 8.78
CA ARG A 229 25.27 -25.65 9.28
C ARG A 229 25.07 -26.72 8.22
N CYS A 230 24.00 -26.66 7.43
CA CYS A 230 23.75 -27.60 6.33
C CYS A 230 24.82 -27.48 5.23
N GLU A 231 25.19 -26.26 4.84
CA GLU A 231 26.24 -26.03 3.84
C GLU A 231 27.60 -26.55 4.34
N THR A 232 27.95 -26.26 5.59
CA THR A 232 29.19 -26.76 6.21
C THR A 232 29.16 -28.28 6.40
N ALA A 233 28.01 -28.86 6.76
CA ALA A 233 27.87 -30.31 6.91
C ALA A 233 27.94 -31.04 5.57
N TYR A 234 27.39 -30.45 4.51
CA TYR A 234 27.44 -31.01 3.15
C TYR A 234 28.85 -30.94 2.56
N SER A 235 29.56 -29.81 2.75
CA SER A 235 30.97 -29.69 2.35
C SER A 235 31.84 -30.65 3.16
N ALA A 236 31.66 -30.70 4.48
CA ALA A 236 32.40 -31.62 5.35
C ALA A 236 32.10 -33.10 5.03
N ALA A 237 30.86 -33.47 4.74
CA ALA A 237 30.53 -34.86 4.42
C ALA A 237 31.19 -35.33 3.12
N THR A 238 31.36 -34.45 2.13
CA THR A 238 31.86 -34.82 0.81
C THR A 238 33.37 -34.67 0.68
N SER A 239 33.94 -33.47 0.85
CA SER A 239 35.38 -33.26 0.68
C SER A 239 36.19 -33.71 1.90
N VAL A 240 35.73 -33.40 3.12
CA VAL A 240 36.41 -33.81 4.36
C VAL A 240 36.23 -35.31 4.59
N GLY A 241 35.05 -35.86 4.31
CA GLY A 241 34.79 -37.30 4.36
C GLY A 241 35.70 -38.09 3.42
N LEU A 242 35.81 -37.66 2.16
CA LEU A 242 36.70 -38.27 1.17
C LEU A 242 38.19 -38.11 1.57
N ALA A 243 38.58 -36.93 2.05
CA ALA A 243 39.93 -36.68 2.56
C ALA A 243 40.28 -37.59 3.75
N ALA A 244 39.35 -37.79 4.68
CA ALA A 244 39.51 -38.67 5.81
C ALA A 244 39.69 -40.13 5.36
N ALA A 245 38.87 -40.60 4.42
CA ALA A 245 38.99 -41.95 3.87
C ALA A 245 40.34 -42.18 3.16
N PHE A 246 40.84 -41.20 2.39
CA PHE A 246 42.16 -41.28 1.77
C PHE A 246 43.30 -41.20 2.78
N SER A 247 43.19 -40.35 3.80
CA SER A 247 44.16 -40.24 4.89
C SER A 247 44.27 -41.56 5.64
N GLU A 248 43.14 -42.13 6.07
CA GLU A 248 43.07 -43.43 6.74
C GLU A 248 43.71 -44.53 5.88
N ARG A 249 43.43 -44.53 4.56
CA ARG A 249 44.02 -45.51 3.66
C ARG A 249 45.54 -45.33 3.54
N SER A 250 46.01 -44.09 3.39
CA SER A 250 47.45 -43.77 3.36
C SER A 250 48.16 -44.20 4.65
N ASP A 251 47.57 -43.90 5.80
CA ASP A 251 48.13 -44.20 7.12
C ASP A 251 48.19 -45.70 7.37
N SER A 252 47.14 -46.45 7.01
CA SER A 252 47.13 -47.91 7.11
C SER A 252 48.23 -48.56 6.24
N LEU A 253 48.48 -48.00 5.05
CA LEU A 253 49.50 -48.50 4.12
C LEU A 253 50.91 -48.15 4.60
N SER A 254 51.10 -46.92 5.10
CA SER A 254 52.33 -46.43 5.74
C SER A 254 52.66 -47.18 7.03
N GLY A 255 51.65 -47.56 7.81
CA GLY A 255 51.82 -48.46 8.95
C GLY A 255 52.31 -49.83 8.49
N SER A 256 51.75 -50.35 7.39
CA SER A 256 52.10 -51.67 6.86
C SER A 256 53.53 -51.75 6.29
N ILE A 257 54.07 -50.64 5.80
CA ILE A 257 55.48 -50.49 5.38
C ILE A 257 56.43 -50.88 6.52
N LYS A 258 56.14 -50.50 7.77
CA LYS A 258 57.00 -50.81 8.93
C LYS A 258 57.21 -52.31 9.15
N TYR A 259 56.17 -53.12 8.94
CA TYR A 259 56.29 -54.59 9.04
C TYR A 259 57.19 -55.17 7.96
N TRP A 260 57.14 -54.65 6.73
CA TRP A 260 58.04 -55.09 5.65
C TRP A 260 59.49 -54.62 5.87
N VAL A 261 59.71 -53.43 6.42
CA VAL A 261 61.05 -52.99 6.82
C VAL A 261 61.62 -53.90 7.90
N GLY A 262 60.83 -54.24 8.92
CA GLY A 262 61.23 -55.19 9.95
C GLY A 262 61.55 -56.58 9.37
N GLY A 263 60.70 -57.08 8.48
CA GLY A 263 60.94 -58.34 7.77
C GLY A 263 62.20 -58.32 6.91
N LEU A 264 62.45 -57.23 6.20
CA LEU A 264 63.66 -57.02 5.38
C LEU A 264 64.92 -57.05 6.26
N LEU A 265 64.90 -56.36 7.40
CA LEU A 265 66.00 -56.34 8.36
C LEU A 265 66.31 -57.75 8.88
N ILE A 266 65.28 -58.50 9.30
CA ILE A 266 65.42 -59.87 9.79
C ILE A 266 65.98 -60.77 8.68
N ALA A 267 65.48 -60.65 7.45
CA ALA A 267 65.95 -61.44 6.32
C ALA A 267 67.41 -61.13 5.96
N LEU A 268 67.84 -59.86 6.07
CA LEU A 268 69.22 -59.48 5.83
C LEU A 268 70.16 -60.06 6.90
N VAL A 269 69.77 -59.97 8.19
CA VAL A 269 70.52 -60.56 9.30
C VAL A 269 70.59 -62.09 9.15
N ALA A 270 69.48 -62.73 8.80
CA ALA A 270 69.43 -64.18 8.55
C ALA A 270 70.28 -64.58 7.35
N ALA A 271 70.26 -63.82 6.25
CA ALA A 271 71.11 -64.05 5.08
C ALA A 271 72.59 -63.97 5.43
N CYS A 272 73.00 -62.94 6.19
CA CYS A 272 74.38 -62.80 6.66
C CYS A 272 74.78 -63.92 7.62
N GLY A 273 73.96 -64.24 8.63
CA GLY A 273 74.25 -65.28 9.61
C GLY A 273 74.35 -66.68 8.99
N LEU A 274 73.35 -67.07 8.17
CA LEU A 274 73.37 -68.33 7.44
C LEU A 274 74.48 -68.37 6.39
N GLY A 275 74.78 -67.24 5.74
CA GLY A 275 75.88 -67.12 4.80
C GLY A 275 77.23 -67.40 5.46
N ILE A 276 77.51 -66.76 6.60
CA ILE A 276 78.75 -67.00 7.37
C ILE A 276 78.82 -68.47 7.84
N TYR A 277 77.74 -68.98 8.42
CA TYR A 277 77.68 -70.37 8.88
C TYR A 277 77.97 -71.37 7.75
N ARG A 278 77.34 -71.19 6.58
CA ARG A 278 77.53 -72.06 5.42
C ARG A 278 78.92 -71.92 4.80
N ILE A 279 79.50 -70.72 4.75
CA ILE A 279 80.86 -70.53 4.22
C ILE A 279 81.89 -71.27 5.07
N VAL A 280 81.76 -71.20 6.40
CA VAL A 280 82.66 -71.92 7.33
C VAL A 280 82.50 -73.43 7.17
N GLU A 281 81.27 -73.95 7.19
CA GLU A 281 80.97 -75.38 7.03
C GLU A 281 81.46 -75.91 5.66
N LEU A 282 81.27 -75.15 4.59
CA LEU A 282 81.71 -75.53 3.25
C LEU A 282 83.25 -75.53 3.13
N SER A 283 83.94 -74.59 3.79
CA SER A 283 85.41 -74.53 3.83
C SER A 283 86.01 -75.79 4.49
N ASP A 284 85.37 -76.31 5.53
CA ASP A 284 85.81 -77.52 6.23
C ASP A 284 85.52 -78.80 5.42
N ILE A 285 84.35 -78.87 4.77
CA ILE A 285 83.93 -80.01 3.95
C ILE A 285 84.73 -80.09 2.65
N ILE A 286 85.09 -78.97 2.03
CA ILE A 286 85.92 -78.94 0.81
C ILE A 286 87.30 -79.58 1.04
N LYS A 287 87.87 -79.46 2.24
CA LYS A 287 89.21 -79.98 2.56
C LYS A 287 89.23 -81.49 2.82
N THR A 288 88.09 -82.08 3.20
CA THR A 288 88.04 -83.42 3.81
C THR A 288 87.08 -84.40 3.13
N ALA A 289 86.11 -83.92 2.35
CA ALA A 289 85.01 -84.75 1.86
C ALA A 289 85.07 -85.06 0.36
N PRO A 290 84.42 -86.15 -0.11
CA PRO A 290 84.28 -86.48 -1.53
C PRO A 290 83.58 -85.37 -2.35
N PRO A 291 83.84 -85.28 -3.67
CA PRO A 291 83.23 -84.26 -4.54
C PRO A 291 81.69 -84.23 -4.51
N VAL A 292 81.05 -85.39 -4.32
CA VAL A 292 79.57 -85.52 -4.29
C VAL A 292 78.97 -84.86 -3.04
N THR A 293 79.61 -85.00 -1.88
CA THR A 293 79.15 -84.38 -0.62
C THR A 293 79.41 -82.88 -0.59
N VAL A 294 80.48 -82.41 -1.26
CA VAL A 294 80.70 -80.99 -1.47
C VAL A 294 79.59 -80.40 -2.34
N ALA A 295 79.26 -81.05 -3.47
CA ALA A 295 78.20 -80.58 -4.37
C ALA A 295 76.82 -80.52 -3.70
N LEU A 296 76.46 -81.52 -2.88
CA LEU A 296 75.21 -81.51 -2.12
C LEU A 296 75.17 -80.36 -1.11
N ASN A 297 76.27 -80.09 -0.39
CA ASN A 297 76.34 -78.99 0.56
C ASN A 297 76.32 -77.62 -0.12
N VAL A 298 76.92 -77.47 -1.30
CA VAL A 298 76.78 -76.26 -2.12
C VAL A 298 75.30 -76.04 -2.48
N LEU A 299 74.60 -77.08 -2.93
CA LEU A 299 73.19 -76.98 -3.30
C LEU A 299 72.32 -76.59 -2.09
N ILE A 300 72.52 -77.23 -0.94
CA ILE A 300 71.83 -76.88 0.30
C ILE A 300 72.14 -75.43 0.72
N SER A 301 73.38 -74.97 0.54
CA SER A 301 73.78 -73.59 0.84
C SER A 301 73.09 -72.57 -0.07
N VAL A 302 72.99 -72.86 -1.36
CA VAL A 302 72.27 -72.01 -2.33
C VAL A 302 70.79 -71.88 -1.97
N PHE A 303 70.12 -72.96 -1.60
CA PHE A 303 68.73 -72.90 -1.15
C PHE A 303 68.57 -72.21 0.21
N ALA A 304 69.48 -72.45 1.15
CA ALA A 304 69.43 -71.88 2.50
C ALA A 304 69.66 -70.36 2.50
N VAL A 305 70.60 -69.85 1.71
CA VAL A 305 70.85 -68.41 1.56
C VAL A 305 69.88 -67.78 0.57
N GLY A 306 69.44 -68.53 -0.44
CA GLY A 306 68.51 -68.07 -1.47
C GLY A 306 67.14 -67.67 -0.92
N ALA A 307 66.62 -68.37 0.10
CA ALA A 307 65.32 -68.04 0.69
C ALA A 307 65.30 -66.66 1.39
N PRO A 308 66.23 -66.32 2.31
CA PRO A 308 66.35 -64.97 2.87
C PRO A 308 66.61 -63.89 1.82
N VAL A 309 67.45 -64.16 0.82
CA VAL A 309 67.76 -63.19 -0.26
C VAL A 309 66.53 -62.93 -1.14
N TRP A 310 65.76 -63.97 -1.48
CA TRP A 310 64.50 -63.82 -2.21
C TRP A 310 63.48 -63.03 -1.38
N PHE A 311 63.33 -63.36 -0.10
CA PHE A 311 62.44 -62.59 0.77
C PHE A 311 62.86 -61.11 0.87
N ALA A 312 64.15 -60.82 1.02
CA ALA A 312 64.65 -59.45 1.05
C ALA A 312 64.34 -58.69 -0.25
N TRP A 313 64.51 -59.34 -1.40
CA TRP A 313 64.13 -58.76 -2.69
C TRP A 313 62.62 -58.52 -2.80
N LEU A 314 61.80 -59.48 -2.39
CA LEU A 314 60.34 -59.35 -2.38
C LEU A 314 59.89 -58.20 -1.46
N ALA A 315 60.45 -58.12 -0.25
CA ALA A 315 60.20 -57.04 0.69
C ALA A 315 60.59 -55.69 0.11
N THR A 316 61.69 -55.61 -0.64
CA THR A 316 62.15 -54.40 -1.34
C THR A 316 61.20 -53.97 -2.48
N LYS A 317 60.53 -54.92 -3.16
CA LYS A 317 59.48 -54.57 -4.13
C LYS A 317 58.18 -54.13 -3.43
N GLN A 318 57.77 -54.84 -2.38
CA GLN A 318 56.55 -54.54 -1.62
C GLN A 318 56.63 -53.18 -0.91
N ILE A 319 57.79 -52.82 -0.35
CA ILE A 319 58.00 -51.52 0.28
C ILE A 319 57.84 -50.37 -0.72
N GLY A 320 58.44 -50.51 -1.92
CA GLY A 320 58.36 -49.49 -2.97
C GLY A 320 56.94 -49.30 -3.50
N GLN A 321 56.22 -50.40 -3.74
CA GLN A 321 54.83 -50.35 -4.19
C GLN A 321 53.91 -49.68 -3.13
N ARG A 322 54.05 -50.07 -1.86
CA ARG A 322 53.22 -49.53 -0.78
C ARG A 322 53.55 -48.07 -0.48
N PHE A 323 54.81 -47.66 -0.54
CA PHE A 323 55.21 -46.26 -0.37
C PHE A 323 54.59 -45.37 -1.45
N ARG A 324 54.71 -45.76 -2.71
CA ARG A 324 54.13 -45.02 -3.84
C ARG A 324 52.61 -44.90 -3.75
N LEU A 325 51.94 -45.98 -3.33
CA LEU A 325 50.50 -45.99 -3.18
C LEU A 325 50.03 -45.17 -1.96
N ALA A 326 50.80 -45.18 -0.87
CA ALA A 326 50.54 -44.34 0.30
C ALA A 326 50.69 -42.84 -0.05
N GLU A 327 51.75 -42.48 -0.76
CA GLU A 327 51.98 -41.10 -1.21
C GLU A 327 50.87 -40.61 -2.16
N ASP A 328 50.39 -41.45 -3.09
CA ASP A 328 49.26 -41.10 -3.96
C ASP A 328 47.97 -40.82 -3.15
N TYR A 329 47.65 -41.66 -2.16
CA TYR A 329 46.50 -41.44 -1.29
C TYR A 329 46.69 -40.21 -0.38
N ALA A 330 47.90 -39.97 0.14
CA ALA A 330 48.21 -38.77 0.92
C ALA A 330 48.03 -37.50 0.07
N PHE A 331 48.47 -37.53 -1.18
CA PHE A 331 48.28 -36.44 -2.14
C PHE A 331 46.78 -36.23 -2.46
N LYS A 332 45.99 -37.29 -2.66
CA LYS A 332 44.54 -37.18 -2.85
C LYS A 332 43.82 -36.62 -1.62
N ALA A 333 44.26 -37.00 -0.42
CA ALA A 333 43.75 -36.46 0.82
C ALA A 333 44.06 -34.96 0.96
N SER A 334 45.27 -34.52 0.63
CA SER A 334 45.66 -33.11 0.72
C SER A 334 44.93 -32.24 -0.31
N VAL A 335 44.77 -32.71 -1.56
CA VAL A 335 43.99 -32.03 -2.60
C VAL A 335 42.52 -31.92 -2.19
N SER A 336 41.93 -32.96 -1.61
CA SER A 336 40.54 -32.94 -1.14
C SER A 336 40.32 -31.94 0.00
N ARG A 337 41.27 -31.83 0.95
CA ARG A 337 41.21 -30.81 2.01
C ARG A 337 41.42 -29.40 1.47
N ALA A 338 42.37 -29.22 0.56
CA ALA A 338 42.64 -27.93 -0.06
C ALA A 338 41.46 -27.45 -0.91
N TYR A 339 40.75 -28.37 -1.58
CA TYR A 339 39.54 -28.07 -2.33
C TYR A 339 38.48 -27.39 -1.47
N GLU A 340 38.23 -27.84 -0.24
CA GLU A 340 37.24 -27.19 0.63
C GLU A 340 37.63 -25.73 0.96
N GLY A 341 38.90 -25.49 1.26
CA GLY A 341 39.41 -24.15 1.51
C GLY A 341 39.28 -23.23 0.28
N TYR A 342 39.66 -23.75 -0.89
CA TYR A 342 39.61 -22.98 -2.13
C TYR A 342 38.20 -22.83 -2.72
N SER A 343 37.30 -23.81 -2.54
CA SER A 343 35.91 -23.71 -3.03
C SER A 343 35.17 -22.61 -2.29
N ARG A 344 35.40 -22.48 -0.97
CA ARG A 344 34.79 -21.42 -0.15
C ARG A 344 35.23 -20.03 -0.57
N GLU A 345 36.49 -19.87 -0.99
CA GLU A 345 37.01 -18.59 -1.46
C GLU A 345 36.65 -18.32 -2.92
N ALA A 346 36.63 -19.35 -3.78
CA ALA A 346 36.21 -19.24 -5.18
C ALA A 346 34.73 -18.87 -5.32
N ALA A 347 33.85 -19.45 -4.49
CA ALA A 347 32.42 -19.15 -4.46
C ALA A 347 32.12 -17.67 -4.15
N ARG A 348 33.05 -16.96 -3.48
CA ARG A 348 32.95 -15.52 -3.20
C ARG A 348 33.41 -14.64 -4.36
N VAL A 349 34.25 -15.17 -5.25
CA VAL A 349 34.87 -14.40 -6.33
C VAL A 349 34.11 -14.57 -7.64
N ASP A 350 33.96 -15.80 -8.13
CA ASP A 350 33.33 -16.10 -9.41
C ASP A 350 32.86 -17.56 -9.50
N LYS A 351 31.65 -17.75 -10.02
CA LYS A 351 31.02 -19.07 -10.21
C LYS A 351 31.70 -19.88 -11.33
N GLU A 352 32.27 -19.21 -12.34
CA GLU A 352 33.02 -19.92 -13.38
C GLU A 352 34.37 -20.45 -12.85
N LEU A 353 35.02 -19.70 -11.96
CA LEU A 353 36.23 -20.13 -11.26
C LEU A 353 35.96 -21.35 -10.37
N GLU A 354 34.86 -21.35 -9.61
CA GLU A 354 34.44 -22.49 -8.78
C GLU A 354 34.23 -23.76 -9.63
N ALA A 355 33.55 -23.64 -10.77
CA ALA A 355 33.33 -24.77 -11.69
C ALA A 355 34.63 -25.33 -12.28
N ARG A 356 35.57 -24.46 -12.66
CA ARG A 356 36.91 -24.89 -13.13
C ARG A 356 37.71 -25.57 -12.02
N LEU A 357 37.59 -25.09 -10.79
CA LEU A 357 38.27 -25.65 -9.63
C LEU A 357 37.73 -27.05 -9.29
N LEU A 358 36.40 -27.23 -9.30
CA LEU A 358 35.75 -28.54 -9.18
C LEU A 358 36.22 -29.49 -10.28
N ALA A 359 36.21 -29.05 -11.55
CA ALA A 359 36.63 -29.88 -12.67
C ALA A 359 38.10 -30.32 -12.55
N SER A 360 38.99 -29.42 -12.14
CA SER A 360 40.40 -29.72 -11.89
C SER A 360 40.58 -30.72 -10.74
N ALA A 361 39.84 -30.54 -9.64
CA ALA A 361 39.87 -31.45 -8.49
C ALA A 361 39.34 -32.85 -8.85
N LEU A 362 38.22 -32.93 -9.58
CA LEU A 362 37.64 -34.20 -10.04
C LEU A 362 38.64 -34.96 -10.93
N ASN A 363 39.24 -34.28 -11.90
CA ASN A 363 40.22 -34.88 -12.79
C ASN A 363 41.44 -35.44 -12.02
N ARG A 364 41.84 -34.78 -10.92
CA ARG A 364 42.93 -35.24 -10.05
C ARG A 364 42.54 -36.44 -9.19
N LEU A 365 41.27 -36.52 -8.77
CA LEU A 365 40.72 -37.64 -8.02
C LEU A 365 40.54 -38.89 -8.91
N ASP A 366 40.17 -38.68 -10.18
CA ASP A 366 39.97 -39.73 -11.18
C ASP A 366 41.29 -40.33 -11.71
N GLU A 367 42.46 -39.73 -11.42
CA GLU A 367 43.75 -40.30 -11.79
C GLU A 367 43.95 -41.70 -11.15
N LEU A 368 44.11 -42.71 -12.00
CA LEU A 368 44.26 -44.12 -11.60
C LEU A 368 45.50 -44.33 -10.71
N PRO A 369 45.37 -44.95 -9.51
CA PRO A 369 46.49 -45.24 -8.61
C PRO A 369 47.59 -46.11 -9.23
N LEU A 370 47.22 -46.91 -10.25
CA LEU A 370 48.08 -47.88 -10.91
C LEU A 370 49.18 -47.27 -11.78
N ARG A 371 49.16 -45.95 -12.06
CA ARG A 371 50.23 -45.28 -12.83
C ARG A 371 51.59 -45.38 -12.14
N VAL A 372 51.61 -45.42 -10.80
CA VAL A 372 52.84 -45.40 -10.01
C VAL A 372 53.37 -46.81 -9.73
N VAL A 373 52.59 -47.85 -10.04
CA VAL A 373 52.98 -49.25 -9.87
C VAL A 373 53.73 -49.74 -11.11
N GLU A 374 54.91 -50.31 -10.92
CA GLU A 374 55.76 -50.81 -12.02
C GLU A 374 55.01 -51.81 -12.91
N THR A 375 55.03 -51.57 -14.23
CA THR A 375 54.33 -52.36 -15.25
C THR A 375 54.98 -53.73 -15.51
N HIS A 376 56.24 -53.93 -15.11
CA HIS A 376 56.96 -55.19 -15.28
C HIS A 376 57.14 -55.90 -13.93
N SER A 377 56.33 -56.93 -13.69
CA SER A 377 56.45 -57.80 -12.53
C SER A 377 57.44 -58.91 -12.82
N HIS A 378 58.67 -58.79 -12.33
CA HIS A 378 59.63 -59.90 -12.35
C HIS A 378 59.23 -60.94 -11.28
N GLY A 379 59.36 -62.23 -11.58
CA GLY A 379 58.95 -63.30 -10.65
C GLY A 379 60.01 -63.70 -9.61
N SER A 380 61.28 -63.33 -9.84
CA SER A 380 62.38 -63.69 -8.93
C SER A 380 63.58 -62.75 -9.10
N PRO A 381 64.50 -62.72 -8.12
CA PRO A 381 65.73 -61.91 -8.19
C PRO A 381 66.59 -62.25 -9.42
N LEU A 382 66.69 -63.55 -9.76
CA LEU A 382 67.44 -64.01 -10.93
C LEU A 382 66.76 -63.61 -12.24
N HIS A 383 65.42 -63.60 -12.27
CA HIS A 383 64.67 -63.17 -13.43
C HIS A 383 64.85 -61.66 -13.69
N GLU A 384 64.88 -60.83 -12.66
CA GLU A 384 65.18 -59.40 -12.78
C GLU A 384 66.63 -59.18 -13.26
N LEU A 385 67.61 -59.87 -12.66
CA LEU A 385 69.02 -59.75 -13.03
C LEU A 385 69.27 -60.16 -14.50
N ALA A 386 68.67 -61.26 -14.95
CA ALA A 386 68.78 -61.75 -16.33
C ALA A 386 68.15 -60.78 -17.35
N SER A 387 67.09 -60.08 -16.95
CA SER A 387 66.41 -59.09 -17.79
C SER A 387 67.04 -57.68 -17.72
N SER A 388 68.07 -57.49 -16.88
CA SER A 388 68.68 -56.18 -16.69
C SER A 388 69.41 -55.70 -17.94
N LYS A 389 69.27 -54.41 -18.26
CA LYS A 389 69.92 -53.78 -19.42
C LYS A 389 71.45 -53.93 -19.38
N ILE A 390 72.04 -53.96 -18.18
CA ILE A 390 73.49 -54.11 -17.96
C ILE A 390 73.96 -55.51 -18.36
N VAL A 391 73.24 -56.57 -17.96
CA VAL A 391 73.58 -57.94 -18.34
C VAL A 391 73.34 -58.16 -19.83
N LEU A 392 72.23 -57.65 -20.37
CA LEU A 392 71.95 -57.69 -21.81
C LEU A 392 72.97 -56.91 -22.65
N GLN A 393 73.52 -55.83 -22.11
CA GLN A 393 74.57 -55.06 -22.76
C GLN A 393 75.90 -55.79 -22.67
N ALA A 394 76.28 -56.33 -21.50
CA ALA A 394 77.50 -57.11 -21.31
C ALA A 394 77.56 -58.37 -22.20
N ILE A 395 76.44 -59.08 -22.37
CA ILE A 395 76.30 -60.21 -23.31
C ILE A 395 76.53 -59.78 -24.76
N LYS A 396 76.21 -58.53 -25.10
CA LYS A 396 76.36 -57.98 -26.46
C LYS A 396 77.75 -57.37 -26.72
N THR A 397 78.41 -56.78 -25.71
CA THR A 397 79.68 -56.05 -25.89
C THR A 397 80.94 -56.86 -25.62
N ILE A 398 80.90 -57.93 -24.82
CA ILE A 398 82.10 -58.72 -24.50
C ILE A 398 82.12 -59.99 -25.40
N PRO A 399 83.06 -60.10 -26.35
CA PRO A 399 83.16 -61.27 -27.22
C PRO A 399 83.53 -62.52 -26.40
N GLY A 400 82.85 -63.65 -26.65
CA GLY A 400 83.06 -64.92 -25.94
C GLY A 400 82.30 -65.09 -24.62
N PHE A 401 81.79 -64.00 -24.02
CA PHE A 401 81.08 -64.06 -22.73
C PHE A 401 79.81 -64.92 -22.77
N ALA A 402 79.04 -64.83 -23.86
CA ALA A 402 77.84 -65.64 -24.04
C ALA A 402 78.14 -67.15 -24.13
N ASP A 403 79.22 -67.51 -24.82
CA ASP A 403 79.65 -68.90 -24.97
C ASP A 403 80.23 -69.46 -23.67
N GLU A 404 80.93 -68.63 -22.90
CA GLU A 404 81.51 -68.99 -21.61
C GLU A 404 80.45 -69.19 -20.53
N VAL A 405 79.43 -68.33 -20.48
CA VAL A 405 78.23 -68.51 -19.63
C VAL A 405 77.45 -69.77 -20.03
N LYS A 406 77.31 -70.04 -21.33
CA LYS A 406 76.66 -71.26 -21.84
C LYS A 406 77.44 -72.52 -21.46
N ASN A 407 78.76 -72.50 -21.56
CA ASN A 407 79.63 -73.62 -21.17
C ASN A 407 79.63 -73.88 -19.66
N LEU A 408 79.59 -72.82 -18.84
CA LEU A 408 79.41 -72.94 -17.39
C LEU A 408 78.05 -73.52 -17.01
N ALA A 409 76.98 -73.09 -17.68
CA ALA A 409 75.62 -73.61 -17.47
C ALA A 409 75.52 -75.09 -17.86
N THR A 410 76.11 -75.51 -18.98
CA THR A 410 76.11 -76.92 -19.40
C THR A 410 76.97 -77.80 -18.50
N GLN A 411 78.14 -77.31 -18.05
CA GLN A 411 78.97 -78.03 -17.08
C GLN A 411 78.30 -78.19 -15.72
N THR A 412 77.62 -77.15 -15.21
CA THR A 412 76.91 -77.19 -13.91
C THR A 412 75.67 -78.09 -13.96
N LEU A 413 74.93 -78.10 -15.07
CA LEU A 413 73.85 -79.07 -15.31
C LEU A 413 74.37 -80.51 -15.40
N ALA A 414 75.51 -80.74 -16.06
CA ALA A 414 76.14 -82.05 -16.14
C ALA A 414 76.67 -82.53 -14.77
N THR A 415 77.21 -81.63 -13.94
CA THR A 415 77.63 -81.96 -12.56
C THR A 415 76.43 -82.20 -11.64
N ALA A 416 75.34 -81.43 -11.75
CA ALA A 416 74.11 -81.68 -11.00
C ALA A 416 73.47 -83.03 -11.37
N GLY A 417 73.47 -83.39 -12.66
CA GLY A 417 73.01 -84.70 -13.14
C GLY A 417 73.84 -85.87 -12.63
N THR A 418 75.16 -85.74 -12.59
CA THR A 418 76.06 -86.78 -12.06
C THR A 418 75.95 -86.93 -10.54
N VAL A 419 75.70 -85.85 -9.79
CA VAL A 419 75.43 -85.87 -8.34
C VAL A 419 74.10 -86.54 -8.02
N ALA A 420 73.05 -86.30 -8.80
CA ALA A 420 71.76 -86.99 -8.67
C ALA A 420 71.89 -88.51 -8.91
N VAL A 421 72.69 -88.91 -9.91
CA VAL A 421 72.98 -90.32 -10.19
C VAL A 421 73.85 -90.96 -9.09
N ALA A 422 74.84 -90.25 -8.55
CA ALA A 422 75.69 -90.73 -7.44
C ALA A 422 74.91 -90.93 -6.12
N ALA A 423 74.01 -90.00 -5.77
CA ALA A 423 73.12 -90.13 -4.61
C ALA A 423 72.18 -91.35 -4.72
N THR A 424 71.72 -91.65 -5.94
CA THR A 424 70.88 -92.82 -6.22
C THR A 424 71.66 -94.14 -6.08
N LYS A 425 72.95 -94.14 -6.45
CA LYS A 425 73.85 -95.30 -6.35
C LYS A 425 74.30 -95.59 -4.91
N ILE A 426 74.47 -94.56 -4.07
CA ILE A 426 74.74 -94.72 -2.63
C ILE A 426 73.52 -95.33 -1.91
N ARG A 427 72.31 -94.94 -2.32
CA ARG A 427 71.05 -95.50 -1.81
C ARG A 427 70.87 -96.98 -2.18
N SER A 428 71.32 -97.43 -3.35
CA SER A 428 71.27 -98.85 -3.72
C SER A 428 72.34 -99.69 -3.02
N LYS A 429 73.55 -99.13 -2.78
CA LYS A 429 74.64 -99.84 -2.10
C LYS A 429 74.37 -100.03 -0.59
N LYS A 430 73.69 -99.08 0.06
CA LYS A 430 73.26 -99.21 1.47
C LYS A 430 72.14 -100.26 1.63
N LYS A 431 71.30 -100.43 0.61
CA LYS A 431 70.26 -101.48 0.57
C LYS A 431 70.85 -102.88 0.34
N ALA A 432 71.94 -103.00 -0.41
CA ALA A 432 72.61 -104.28 -0.66
C ALA A 432 73.49 -104.80 0.51
N VAL A 433 73.84 -103.96 1.50
CA VAL A 433 74.59 -104.37 2.69
C VAL A 433 73.67 -104.83 3.84
N ASP A 434 72.40 -104.40 3.84
CA ASP A 434 71.38 -104.85 4.81
C ASP A 434 70.77 -106.23 4.43
N ASP A 435 70.96 -106.69 3.18
CA ASP A 435 70.33 -107.90 2.63
C ASP A 435 71.32 -109.10 2.51
N THR A 436 72.48 -109.09 3.19
CA THR A 436 73.32 -110.31 3.31
C THR A 436 72.77 -111.24 4.41
N PRO A 437 72.37 -112.49 4.11
CA PRO A 437 71.85 -113.41 5.11
C PRO A 437 72.97 -113.90 6.04
N ILE A 438 72.68 -113.96 7.34
CA ILE A 438 73.46 -114.74 8.31
C ILE A 438 73.18 -116.21 7.98
N GLU A 439 74.15 -116.89 7.37
CA GLU A 439 74.09 -118.33 7.16
C GLU A 439 74.51 -119.02 8.46
N GLU A 440 73.51 -119.60 9.12
CA GLU A 440 73.58 -120.43 10.31
C GLU A 440 74.20 -121.78 9.92
N ALA A 441 75.49 -121.97 10.20
CA ALA A 441 76.14 -123.28 10.17
C ALA A 441 75.99 -123.93 11.55
N ALA A 442 75.04 -124.85 11.66
CA ALA A 442 74.93 -125.81 12.75
C ALA A 442 75.78 -127.05 12.42
N GLU A 443 76.84 -127.25 13.20
CA GLU A 443 77.24 -128.55 13.76
C GLU A 443 77.83 -128.31 15.17
#